data_AF-A0A3M1CXK2-F1
#
_entry.id   AF-A0A3M1CXK2-F1
#
_cell.length_a   1.000
_cell.length_b   1.000
_cell.length_c   1.000
_cell.angle_alpha   90.00
_cell.angle_beta   90.00
_cell.angle_gamma   90.00
#
_symmetry.space_group_name_H-M   'P 1'
#
loop_
_entity.id
_entity.type
_entity.pdbx_description
1 polymer ?
#
loop_
_entity_poly.entity_id
_entity_poly.type
_entity_poly.pdbx_seq_one_letter_code
_entity_poly.pdbx_strand_id
1 'polypeptide(L)'
;MSRALVSLLALPLFAGCGGEVTGAWLVELPTVPDETCIDVVDHDFIEAVPLAGTGDDAEDGGADTGAGLSATEEASTSTRLLYLRVESTGDGSAVLIMGEEAWLGARQADGTWRFLQSGEDAEERSESHESGYVYTESWRLQDEESITLDLAGDGGTGTWSSVVAETRAWTEPDSWSEAVGRDPGRIPAADYLRYAADAELFDPGDPVVNTRQGQECDDSPCRLSVEHRCETSRPLTLTRARY
;
A
#
# COMPACT_ATOMS: atom_id res chain seq x y z
N MET A 1 -12.14 63.63 28.36
CA MET A 1 -13.34 62.76 28.44
C MET A 1 -13.35 61.86 27.21
N SER A 2 -12.78 60.65 27.31
CA SER A 2 -12.82 59.65 26.24
C SER A 2 -13.44 58.39 26.79
N ARG A 3 -14.60 58.01 26.24
CA ARG A 3 -15.27 56.73 26.49
C ARG A 3 -14.70 55.72 25.51
N ALA A 4 -13.99 54.71 26.00
CA ALA A 4 -13.62 53.55 25.21
C ALA A 4 -14.82 52.58 25.17
N LEU A 5 -15.30 52.28 23.97
CA LEU A 5 -16.26 51.21 23.72
C LEU A 5 -15.55 49.86 23.94
N VAL A 6 -16.04 49.08 24.89
CA VAL A 6 -15.73 47.66 25.02
C VAL A 6 -16.67 46.92 24.07
N SER A 7 -16.16 46.49 22.92
CA SER A 7 -16.85 45.51 22.08
C SER A 7 -16.77 44.14 22.74
N LEU A 8 -17.90 43.71 23.32
CA LEU A 8 -18.13 42.32 23.68
C LEU A 8 -18.13 41.50 22.38
N LEU A 9 -17.05 40.76 22.12
CA LEU A 9 -17.08 39.66 21.17
C LEU A 9 -17.96 38.56 21.78
N ALA A 10 -19.16 38.40 21.24
CA ALA A 10 -19.98 37.23 21.50
C ALA A 10 -19.33 36.04 20.78
N LEU A 11 -18.60 35.20 21.52
CA LEU A 11 -18.22 33.87 21.02
C LEU A 11 -19.51 33.04 20.91
N PRO A 12 -19.88 32.54 19.72
CA PRO A 12 -20.91 31.53 19.63
C PRO A 12 -20.39 30.26 20.29
N LEU A 13 -20.90 29.98 21.49
CA LEU A 13 -20.81 28.67 22.13
C LEU A 13 -21.62 27.70 21.27
N PHE A 14 -21.00 27.15 20.23
CA PHE A 14 -21.42 25.89 19.63
C PHE A 14 -21.06 24.77 20.61
N ALA A 15 -21.73 24.75 21.77
CA ALA A 15 -21.89 23.54 22.56
C ALA A 15 -22.89 22.66 21.82
N GLY A 16 -22.48 22.18 20.64
CA GLY A 16 -23.16 21.07 20.00
C GLY A 16 -23.09 19.92 20.98
N CYS A 17 -24.24 19.41 21.39
CA CYS A 17 -24.35 18.08 21.96
C CYS A 17 -23.86 17.11 20.87
N GLY A 18 -22.53 17.00 20.72
CA GLY A 18 -21.90 15.97 19.91
C GLY A 18 -22.34 14.66 20.54
N GLY A 19 -23.14 13.89 19.80
CA GLY A 19 -23.57 12.58 20.24
C GLY A 19 -22.36 11.82 20.76
N GLU A 20 -22.47 11.34 21.99
CA GLU A 20 -21.37 10.67 22.67
C GLU A 20 -20.96 9.47 21.82
N VAL A 21 -19.80 9.56 21.15
CA VAL A 21 -19.27 8.51 20.28
C VAL A 21 -18.99 7.21 21.06
N THR A 22 -18.77 7.37 22.37
CA THR A 22 -18.44 6.31 23.30
C THR A 22 -19.53 5.24 23.33
N GLY A 23 -19.12 3.99 23.21
CA GLY A 23 -20.00 2.84 23.29
C GLY A 23 -19.52 1.65 22.48
N ALA A 24 -20.22 0.54 22.64
CA ALA A 24 -20.05 -0.62 21.77
C ALA A 24 -20.98 -0.55 20.56
N TRP A 25 -20.47 -0.99 19.42
CA TRP A 25 -21.15 -0.94 18.13
C TRP A 25 -21.05 -2.32 17.47
N LEU A 26 -22.18 -2.82 16.98
CA LEU A 26 -22.23 -3.93 16.05
C LEU A 26 -22.02 -3.38 14.65
N VAL A 27 -21.07 -3.93 13.92
CA VAL A 27 -20.74 -3.53 12.56
C VAL A 27 -21.04 -4.64 11.58
N GLU A 28 -21.71 -4.27 10.50
CA GLU A 28 -21.95 -5.16 9.36
C GLU A 28 -21.00 -4.79 8.23
N LEU A 29 -20.22 -5.78 7.78
CA LEU A 29 -19.34 -5.66 6.63
C LEU A 29 -19.92 -6.43 5.44
N PRO A 30 -20.18 -5.76 4.30
CA PRO A 30 -20.49 -6.43 3.06
C PRO A 30 -19.26 -7.20 2.57
N THR A 31 -19.51 -8.20 1.74
CA THR A 31 -18.63 -9.36 1.66
C THR A 31 -17.68 -9.37 0.48
N VAL A 32 -17.81 -8.43 -0.44
CA VAL A 32 -16.90 -8.30 -1.58
C VAL A 32 -16.29 -6.90 -1.51
N PRO A 33 -15.04 -6.77 -1.04
CA PRO A 33 -14.29 -5.58 -1.36
C PRO A 33 -13.95 -5.61 -2.85
N ASP A 34 -14.06 -4.44 -3.49
CA ASP A 34 -13.28 -4.21 -4.70
C ASP A 34 -11.83 -4.05 -4.21
N GLU A 35 -10.98 -5.01 -4.56
CA GLU A 35 -9.54 -4.94 -4.36
C GLU A 35 -8.93 -4.48 -5.69
N THR A 36 -8.17 -3.39 -5.64
CA THR A 36 -7.40 -2.91 -6.78
C THR A 36 -5.93 -3.11 -6.47
N CYS A 37 -5.27 -3.99 -7.21
CA CYS A 37 -3.85 -4.22 -7.09
C CYS A 37 -3.12 -3.67 -8.30
N ILE A 38 -2.00 -3.01 -8.05
CA ILE A 38 -1.07 -2.51 -9.05
C ILE A 38 0.32 -3.06 -8.75
N ASP A 39 1.08 -3.30 -9.82
CA ASP A 39 2.50 -3.62 -9.73
C ASP A 39 3.27 -2.44 -10.31
N VAL A 40 4.33 -2.02 -9.61
CA VAL A 40 5.22 -0.95 -10.05
C VAL A 40 6.63 -1.51 -10.09
N VAL A 41 7.24 -1.50 -11.28
CA VAL A 41 8.61 -1.97 -11.50
C VAL A 41 9.51 -0.77 -11.80
N ASP A 42 10.51 -0.53 -10.95
CA ASP A 42 11.54 0.49 -11.10
C ASP A 42 12.90 -0.17 -11.32
N HIS A 43 13.66 0.30 -12.31
CA HIS A 43 14.93 -0.33 -12.70
C HIS A 43 15.85 0.63 -13.45
N ASP A 44 17.14 0.28 -13.51
CA ASP A 44 18.16 1.00 -14.29
C ASP A 44 18.78 0.14 -15.41
N PHE A 45 18.18 -1.00 -15.75
CA PHE A 45 18.61 -1.82 -16.90
C PHE A 45 18.41 -1.08 -18.24
N ILE A 46 19.47 -1.07 -19.04
CA ILE A 46 19.54 -0.40 -20.35
C ILE A 46 18.54 -1.04 -21.32
N GLU A 47 17.75 -0.20 -22.00
CA GLU A 47 16.80 -0.61 -23.04
C GLU A 47 15.79 -1.69 -22.58
N ALA A 48 15.59 -1.83 -21.26
CA ALA A 48 14.64 -2.76 -20.67
C ALA A 48 13.27 -2.10 -20.48
N VAL A 49 12.22 -2.91 -20.55
CA VAL A 49 10.85 -2.51 -20.22
C VAL A 49 10.19 -3.57 -19.34
N PRO A 50 9.28 -3.18 -18.43
CA PRO A 50 8.47 -4.12 -17.68
C PRO A 50 7.66 -5.09 -18.56
N LEU A 51 7.43 -6.30 -18.07
CA LEU A 51 6.53 -7.25 -18.71
C LEU A 51 5.08 -6.74 -18.65
N ALA A 52 4.29 -7.01 -19.69
CA ALA A 52 2.89 -6.59 -19.72
C ALA A 52 2.10 -7.27 -18.57
N GLY A 53 1.42 -6.47 -17.74
CA GLY A 53 0.72 -6.91 -16.54
C GLY A 53 1.40 -6.55 -15.22
N THR A 54 2.61 -5.98 -15.25
CA THR A 54 3.33 -5.51 -14.06
C THR A 54 3.45 -3.97 -13.98
N GLY A 55 2.47 -3.23 -14.51
CA GLY A 55 2.50 -1.76 -14.59
C GLY A 55 1.13 -1.13 -14.90
N ASP A 56 0.93 0.11 -14.44
CA ASP A 56 -0.29 0.92 -14.64
C ASP A 56 -0.54 1.37 -16.09
N ASP A 57 0.41 1.14 -17.01
CA ASP A 57 0.36 1.62 -18.40
C ASP A 57 -0.31 0.63 -19.37
N ALA A 58 -1.50 0.13 -19.02
CA ALA A 58 -2.37 -0.58 -19.96
C ALA A 58 -3.16 0.38 -20.90
N GLU A 59 -2.64 1.58 -21.15
CA GLU A 59 -3.22 2.57 -22.08
C GLU A 59 -2.35 2.78 -23.34
N ASP A 60 -1.87 1.73 -24.00
CA ASP A 60 -1.74 1.81 -25.47
C ASP A 60 -1.77 0.43 -26.13
N GLY A 61 -2.57 0.33 -27.20
CA GLY A 61 -2.89 -0.93 -27.84
C GLY A 61 -1.69 -1.51 -28.61
N GLY A 62 -1.25 -2.71 -28.23
CA GLY A 62 -0.21 -3.40 -28.98
C GLY A 62 0.06 -4.84 -28.56
N ALA A 63 -0.52 -5.78 -29.31
CA ALA A 63 -0.18 -7.21 -29.37
C ALA A 63 -0.40 -8.06 -28.11
N ASP A 64 -1.64 -8.54 -28.00
CA ASP A 64 -2.06 -9.85 -27.50
C ASP A 64 -0.96 -10.92 -27.63
N THR A 65 -0.18 -11.12 -26.57
CA THR A 65 0.76 -12.24 -26.42
C THR A 65 0.48 -12.94 -25.11
N GLY A 66 -0.69 -13.57 -25.07
CA GLY A 66 -1.04 -14.48 -24.00
C GLY A 66 -2.50 -14.29 -23.66
N ALA A 67 -3.32 -15.24 -24.11
CA ALA A 67 -4.64 -15.47 -23.54
C ALA A 67 -4.47 -15.76 -22.04
N GLY A 68 -4.38 -14.70 -21.25
CA GLY A 68 -4.48 -14.76 -19.79
C GLY A 68 -5.81 -15.43 -19.50
N LEU A 69 -5.74 -16.61 -18.91
CA LEU A 69 -6.92 -17.33 -18.46
C LEU A 69 -7.63 -16.43 -17.43
N SER A 70 -8.69 -15.74 -17.85
CA SER A 70 -9.58 -15.07 -16.92
C SER A 70 -10.35 -16.16 -16.17
N ALA A 71 -9.84 -16.55 -15.01
CA ALA A 71 -10.57 -17.39 -14.08
C ALA A 71 -11.68 -16.54 -13.46
N THR A 72 -12.93 -16.81 -13.82
CA THR A 72 -14.07 -16.25 -13.10
C THR A 72 -14.31 -17.12 -11.88
N GLU A 73 -13.89 -16.65 -10.70
CA GLU A 73 -14.23 -17.29 -9.43
C GLU A 73 -15.56 -16.73 -8.92
N GLU A 74 -16.59 -17.57 -8.88
CA GLU A 74 -17.85 -17.25 -8.20
C GLU A 74 -17.73 -17.64 -6.72
N ALA A 75 -17.44 -16.68 -5.85
CA ALA A 75 -17.45 -16.88 -4.41
C ALA A 75 -18.78 -16.38 -3.81
N SER A 76 -19.54 -17.28 -3.17
CA SER A 76 -20.67 -16.88 -2.32
C SER A 76 -20.15 -16.59 -0.91
N THR A 77 -20.18 -15.34 -0.50
CA THR A 77 -19.71 -14.93 0.82
C THR A 77 -20.87 -14.28 1.60
N SER A 78 -20.90 -14.47 2.93
CA SER A 78 -21.95 -13.94 3.81
C SER A 78 -21.48 -12.69 4.56
N THR A 79 -22.37 -11.71 4.77
CA THR A 79 -22.13 -10.53 5.62
C THR A 79 -21.43 -10.91 6.93
N ARG A 80 -20.33 -10.23 7.23
CA ARG A 80 -19.59 -10.44 8.48
C ARG A 80 -20.10 -9.46 9.53
N LEU A 81 -20.27 -9.96 10.75
CA LEU A 81 -20.62 -9.15 11.91
C LEU A 81 -19.40 -9.06 12.83
N LEU A 82 -19.08 -7.86 13.29
CA LEU A 82 -17.99 -7.62 14.22
C LEU A 82 -18.40 -6.59 15.29
N TYR A 83 -17.76 -6.67 16.46
CA TYR A 83 -17.98 -5.73 17.55
C TYR A 83 -16.82 -4.76 17.65
N LEU A 84 -17.15 -3.48 17.70
CA LEU A 84 -16.22 -2.38 17.95
C LEU A 84 -16.58 -1.71 19.27
N ARG A 85 -15.60 -1.20 19.99
CA ARG A 85 -15.82 -0.29 21.11
C ARG A 85 -15.06 1.00 20.85
N VAL A 86 -15.79 2.12 20.85
CA VAL A 86 -15.18 3.45 20.74
C VAL A 86 -15.18 4.09 22.12
N GLU A 87 -14.04 4.67 22.51
CA GLU A 87 -13.87 5.38 23.76
C GLU A 87 -13.32 6.79 23.46
N SER A 88 -14.12 7.82 23.74
CA SER A 88 -13.64 9.21 23.64
C SER A 88 -12.59 9.47 24.72
N THR A 89 -11.45 10.04 24.33
CA THR A 89 -10.40 10.45 25.29
C THR A 89 -10.46 11.94 25.63
N GLY A 90 -11.43 12.67 25.04
CA GLY A 90 -11.50 14.14 25.12
C GLY A 90 -10.80 14.83 23.95
N ASP A 91 -11.02 16.14 23.81
CA ASP A 91 -10.35 17.03 22.86
C ASP A 91 -10.33 16.56 21.39
N GLY A 92 -11.40 15.88 20.95
CA GLY A 92 -11.52 15.38 19.58
C GLY A 92 -10.68 14.15 19.28
N SER A 93 -10.20 13.45 20.30
CA SER A 93 -9.48 12.18 20.20
C SER A 93 -10.32 11.02 20.74
N ALA A 94 -10.12 9.83 20.18
CA ALA A 94 -10.78 8.61 20.61
C ALA A 94 -9.88 7.39 20.41
N VAL A 95 -10.23 6.28 21.05
CA VAL A 95 -9.64 4.96 20.80
C VAL A 95 -10.74 4.04 20.29
N LEU A 96 -10.46 3.35 19.18
CA LEU A 96 -11.27 2.24 18.69
C LEU A 96 -10.64 0.94 19.16
N ILE A 97 -11.43 0.06 19.76
CA ILE A 97 -11.00 -1.26 20.21
C ILE A 97 -11.74 -2.29 19.38
N MET A 98 -11.00 -3.18 18.72
CA MET A 98 -11.51 -4.28 17.91
C MET A 98 -10.72 -5.54 18.23
N GLY A 99 -11.38 -6.57 18.77
CA GLY A 99 -10.67 -7.76 19.25
C GLY A 99 -9.65 -7.41 20.34
N GLU A 100 -8.37 -7.66 20.07
CA GLU A 100 -7.25 -7.36 20.97
C GLU A 100 -6.48 -6.08 20.59
N GLU A 101 -6.93 -5.39 19.54
CA GLU A 101 -6.25 -4.23 18.99
C GLU A 101 -6.90 -2.92 19.45
N ALA A 102 -6.08 -1.88 19.55
CA ALA A 102 -6.51 -0.52 19.90
C ALA A 102 -5.95 0.48 18.88
N TRP A 103 -6.83 1.15 18.16
CA TRP A 103 -6.49 2.11 17.11
C TRP A 103 -6.75 3.52 17.60
N LEU A 104 -5.79 4.41 17.39
CA LEU A 104 -5.96 5.82 17.73
C LEU A 104 -6.82 6.49 16.67
N GLY A 105 -7.75 7.33 17.11
CA GLY A 105 -8.63 8.07 16.23
C GLY A 105 -8.74 9.54 16.56
N ALA A 106 -9.03 10.32 15.53
CA ALA A 106 -9.22 11.74 15.61
C ALA A 106 -10.49 12.16 14.88
N ARG A 107 -11.20 13.12 15.47
CA ARG A 107 -12.36 13.74 14.86
C ARG A 107 -11.92 14.67 13.74
N GLN A 108 -12.49 14.44 12.55
CA GLN A 108 -12.24 15.23 11.35
C GLN A 108 -13.06 16.52 11.37
N ALA A 109 -12.72 17.45 10.47
CA ALA A 109 -13.38 18.75 10.37
C ALA A 109 -14.86 18.65 9.95
N ASP A 110 -15.22 17.61 9.19
CA ASP A 110 -16.60 17.31 8.79
C ASP A 110 -17.43 16.64 9.90
N GLY A 111 -16.80 16.33 11.04
CA GLY A 111 -17.43 15.74 12.20
C GLY A 111 -17.33 14.20 12.28
N THR A 112 -16.79 13.54 11.25
CA THR A 112 -16.52 12.09 11.23
C THR A 112 -15.33 11.74 12.12
N TRP A 113 -15.18 10.46 12.45
CA TRP A 113 -14.05 9.93 13.19
C TRP A 113 -13.18 9.07 12.28
N ARG A 114 -11.89 9.34 12.21
CA ARG A 114 -10.93 8.48 11.49
C ARG A 114 -10.02 7.79 12.49
N PHE A 115 -9.98 6.47 12.43
CA PHE A 115 -9.06 5.60 13.17
C PHE A 115 -8.03 5.05 12.19
N LEU A 116 -6.77 4.95 12.63
CA LEU A 116 -5.65 4.52 11.79
C LEU A 116 -4.79 3.53 12.56
N GLN A 117 -4.41 2.45 11.87
CA GLN A 117 -3.36 1.54 12.27
C GLN A 117 -2.41 1.39 11.08
N SER A 118 -1.11 1.30 11.37
CA SER A 118 -0.13 0.92 10.36
C SER A 118 0.88 -0.03 10.96
N GLY A 119 1.34 -0.95 10.12
CA GLY A 119 2.43 -1.87 10.38
C GLY A 119 3.48 -1.76 9.29
N GLU A 120 4.70 -2.13 9.66
CA GLU A 120 5.79 -2.25 8.73
C GLU A 120 6.70 -3.38 9.19
N ASP A 121 6.92 -4.34 8.29
CA ASP A 121 7.94 -5.36 8.43
C ASP A 121 8.97 -5.16 7.31
N ALA A 122 10.26 -5.28 7.65
CA ALA A 122 11.33 -5.15 6.68
C ALA A 122 12.47 -6.11 6.99
N GLU A 123 13.02 -6.70 5.93
CA GLU A 123 14.20 -7.55 5.97
C GLU A 123 15.19 -7.07 4.90
N GLU A 124 16.47 -7.05 5.24
CA GLU A 124 17.55 -6.83 4.29
C GLU A 124 18.60 -7.92 4.48
N ARG A 125 19.00 -8.52 3.37
CA ARG A 125 20.05 -9.53 3.32
C ARG A 125 21.09 -9.11 2.30
N SER A 126 22.36 -9.18 2.72
CA SER A 126 23.50 -8.95 1.84
C SER A 126 24.39 -10.20 1.78
N GLU A 127 24.72 -10.64 0.58
CA GLU A 127 25.77 -11.62 0.30
C GLU A 127 26.99 -10.91 -0.26
N SER A 128 28.17 -11.19 0.29
CA SER A 128 29.42 -10.59 -0.19
C SER A 128 30.49 -11.65 -0.44
N HIS A 129 31.28 -11.43 -1.48
CA HIS A 129 32.51 -12.16 -1.76
C HIS A 129 33.72 -11.31 -1.35
N GLU A 130 34.76 -11.95 -0.82
CA GLU A 130 35.98 -11.26 -0.32
C GLU A 130 36.70 -10.42 -1.39
N SER A 131 36.42 -10.70 -2.66
CA SER A 131 37.01 -10.01 -3.81
C SER A 131 36.14 -8.88 -4.38
N GLY A 132 35.06 -8.48 -3.69
CA GLY A 132 34.35 -7.22 -3.94
C GLY A 132 32.97 -7.29 -4.60
N TYR A 133 32.48 -8.49 -4.94
CA TYR A 133 31.09 -8.67 -5.37
C TYR A 133 30.15 -8.62 -4.15
N VAL A 134 29.10 -7.80 -4.24
CA VAL A 134 28.10 -7.63 -3.17
C VAL A 134 26.71 -7.64 -3.80
N TYR A 135 25.85 -8.54 -3.36
CA TYR A 135 24.45 -8.57 -3.73
C TYR A 135 23.62 -8.25 -2.50
N THR A 136 22.70 -7.30 -2.62
CA THR A 136 21.76 -6.95 -1.57
C THR A 136 20.34 -7.19 -2.07
N GLU A 137 19.55 -7.87 -1.25
CA GLU A 137 18.13 -8.09 -1.43
C GLU A 137 17.41 -7.50 -0.21
N SER A 138 16.40 -6.69 -0.46
CA SER A 138 15.53 -6.17 0.58
C SER A 138 14.08 -6.51 0.28
N TRP A 139 13.34 -6.72 1.35
CA TRP A 139 11.91 -6.95 1.35
C TRP A 139 11.29 -6.00 2.38
N ARG A 140 10.21 -5.34 2.01
CA ARG A 140 9.44 -4.47 2.88
C ARG A 140 7.97 -4.73 2.66
N LEU A 141 7.24 -4.95 3.74
CA LEU A 141 5.78 -5.01 3.75
C LEU A 141 5.26 -3.85 4.59
N GLN A 142 4.40 -3.04 4.00
CA GLN A 142 3.68 -1.98 4.68
C GLN A 142 2.20 -2.28 4.65
N ASP A 143 1.55 -2.19 5.80
CA ASP A 143 0.10 -2.25 5.91
C ASP A 143 -0.40 -0.94 6.55
N GLU A 144 -1.42 -0.34 5.94
CA GLU A 144 -2.17 0.76 6.53
C GLU A 144 -3.64 0.39 6.51
N GLU A 145 -4.26 0.37 7.69
CA GLU A 145 -5.70 0.21 7.82
C GLU A 145 -6.32 1.47 8.42
N SER A 146 -7.45 1.90 7.84
CA SER A 146 -8.20 3.03 8.36
C SER A 146 -9.70 2.76 8.39
N ILE A 147 -10.34 3.24 9.45
CA ILE A 147 -11.79 3.18 9.62
C ILE A 147 -12.29 4.60 9.82
N THR A 148 -13.14 5.05 8.90
CA THR A 148 -13.85 6.34 9.01
C THR A 148 -15.30 6.10 9.39
N LEU A 149 -15.76 6.71 10.48
CA LEU A 149 -17.10 6.54 11.04
C LEU A 149 -17.87 7.86 11.11
N ASP A 150 -19.10 7.85 10.61
CA ASP A 150 -20.13 8.85 10.88
C ASP A 150 -21.17 8.24 11.83
N LEU A 151 -21.26 8.79 13.04
CA LEU A 151 -22.02 8.22 14.14
C LEU A 151 -23.11 9.19 14.61
N ALA A 152 -24.37 8.73 14.61
CA ALA A 152 -25.53 9.53 14.98
C ALA A 152 -26.55 8.71 15.79
N GLY A 153 -26.71 9.06 17.07
CA GLY A 153 -27.65 8.38 17.96
C GLY A 153 -27.28 6.90 18.15
N ASP A 154 -28.19 6.00 17.76
CA ASP A 154 -28.00 4.55 17.86
C ASP A 154 -27.51 3.90 16.56
N GLY A 155 -27.22 4.69 15.52
CA GLY A 155 -26.79 4.19 14.22
C GLY A 155 -25.58 4.93 13.67
N GLY A 156 -24.98 4.37 12.62
CA GLY A 156 -23.89 5.01 11.90
C GLY A 156 -23.54 4.33 10.59
N THR A 157 -22.70 5.01 9.82
CA THR A 157 -22.13 4.51 8.57
C THR A 157 -20.63 4.78 8.56
N GLY A 158 -19.91 4.14 7.66
CA GLY A 158 -18.50 4.41 7.52
C GLY A 158 -17.87 3.71 6.35
N THR A 159 -16.55 3.77 6.32
CA THR A 159 -15.69 3.07 5.37
C THR A 159 -14.52 2.45 6.12
N TRP A 160 -14.21 1.20 5.81
CA TRP A 160 -12.95 0.56 6.18
C TRP A 160 -12.10 0.43 4.94
N SER A 161 -10.94 1.09 4.95
CA SER A 161 -9.95 0.99 3.89
C SER A 161 -8.69 0.29 4.39
N SER A 162 -8.06 -0.49 3.53
CA SER A 162 -6.75 -1.09 3.77
C SER A 162 -5.88 -0.86 2.54
N VAL A 163 -4.61 -0.53 2.76
CA VAL A 163 -3.56 -0.47 1.76
C VAL A 163 -2.47 -1.42 2.21
N VAL A 164 -2.11 -2.35 1.35
CA VAL A 164 -0.98 -3.26 1.58
C VAL A 164 0.02 -3.06 0.44
N ALA A 165 1.27 -2.80 0.77
CA ALA A 165 2.34 -2.64 -0.19
C ALA A 165 3.50 -3.59 0.16
N GLU A 166 3.85 -4.48 -0.75
CA GLU A 166 5.04 -5.34 -0.67
C GLU A 166 6.07 -4.83 -1.67
N THR A 167 7.21 -4.36 -1.20
CA THR A 167 8.35 -3.97 -2.03
C THR A 167 9.43 -5.03 -1.92
N ARG A 168 9.94 -5.50 -3.06
CA ARG A 168 11.17 -6.28 -3.17
C ARG A 168 12.17 -5.50 -4.00
N ALA A 169 13.38 -5.35 -3.48
CA ALA A 169 14.44 -4.67 -4.21
C ALA A 169 15.72 -5.48 -4.19
N TRP A 170 16.45 -5.40 -5.30
CA TRP A 170 17.71 -6.08 -5.52
C TRP A 170 18.72 -5.08 -6.05
N THR A 171 19.95 -5.18 -5.54
CA THR A 171 21.09 -4.43 -6.06
C THR A 171 22.30 -5.33 -6.22
N GLU A 172 23.04 -5.16 -7.31
CA GLU A 172 24.21 -5.96 -7.66
C GLU A 172 25.17 -5.14 -8.52
N PRO A 173 26.49 -5.33 -8.43
CA PRO A 173 27.43 -4.78 -9.38
C PRO A 173 27.03 -5.13 -10.82
N ASP A 174 27.28 -4.19 -11.72
CA ASP A 174 27.08 -4.32 -13.17
C ASP A 174 28.23 -5.08 -13.84
N SER A 175 29.35 -5.30 -13.13
CA SER A 175 30.41 -6.19 -13.62
C SER A 175 31.23 -6.79 -12.47
N TRP A 176 31.70 -8.02 -12.66
CA TRP A 176 32.53 -8.73 -11.68
C TRP A 176 33.53 -9.70 -12.34
N SER A 177 34.45 -10.27 -11.57
CA SER A 177 35.41 -11.26 -12.10
C SER A 177 34.86 -12.70 -12.03
N GLU A 178 35.36 -13.60 -12.89
CA GLU A 178 34.89 -15.00 -12.94
C GLU A 178 35.03 -15.73 -11.60
N ALA A 179 36.00 -15.32 -10.78
CA ALA A 179 36.30 -15.97 -9.51
C ALA A 179 35.36 -15.57 -8.35
N VAL A 180 34.43 -14.62 -8.55
CA VAL A 180 33.81 -13.88 -7.42
C VAL A 180 32.28 -13.80 -7.45
N GLY A 181 31.63 -14.36 -8.47
CA GLY A 181 30.18 -14.33 -8.64
C GLY A 181 29.64 -15.40 -9.60
N ARG A 182 28.33 -15.40 -9.85
CA ARG A 182 27.67 -16.31 -10.82
C ARG A 182 27.62 -15.64 -12.21
N ASP A 183 27.32 -16.41 -13.25
CA ASP A 183 27.27 -15.93 -14.66
C ASP A 183 25.85 -15.99 -15.25
N PRO A 184 24.83 -16.18 -14.41
CA PRO A 184 23.94 -15.03 -14.27
C PRO A 184 24.11 -14.39 -12.89
N GLY A 185 23.93 -13.06 -12.86
CA GLY A 185 23.75 -12.31 -11.63
C GLY A 185 22.58 -12.82 -10.80
N ARG A 186 22.38 -12.21 -9.64
CA ARG A 186 21.37 -12.62 -8.66
C ARG A 186 20.06 -11.86 -8.77
N ILE A 187 20.07 -10.70 -9.43
CA ILE A 187 18.85 -9.94 -9.69
C ILE A 187 17.92 -10.79 -10.59
N PRO A 188 16.67 -11.08 -10.18
CA PRO A 188 15.71 -11.83 -10.97
C PRO A 188 15.08 -10.98 -12.10
N ALA A 189 15.89 -10.23 -12.85
CA ALA A 189 15.41 -9.27 -13.85
C ALA A 189 14.53 -9.93 -14.93
N ALA A 190 14.86 -11.16 -15.33
CA ALA A 190 14.13 -11.92 -16.34
C ALA A 190 12.66 -12.21 -15.97
N ASP A 191 12.32 -12.17 -14.68
CA ASP A 191 10.95 -12.39 -14.19
C ASP A 191 10.07 -11.14 -14.34
N TYR A 192 10.68 -9.97 -14.54
CA TYR A 192 9.98 -8.67 -14.52
C TYR A 192 10.23 -7.81 -15.75
N LEU A 193 11.34 -8.04 -16.46
CA LEU A 193 11.84 -7.18 -17.53
C LEU A 193 12.17 -7.98 -18.79
N ARG A 194 12.00 -7.32 -19.95
CA ARG A 194 12.48 -7.76 -21.25
C ARG A 194 13.12 -6.59 -21.99
N TYR A 195 14.00 -6.86 -22.95
CA TYR A 195 14.51 -5.80 -23.81
C TYR A 195 13.40 -5.24 -24.70
N ALA A 196 13.39 -3.92 -24.86
CA ALA A 196 12.40 -3.18 -25.63
C ALA A 196 12.39 -3.63 -27.10
N ALA A 197 11.27 -3.40 -27.79
CA ALA A 197 11.11 -3.77 -29.20
C ALA A 197 12.09 -3.03 -30.14
N ASP A 198 12.59 -1.87 -29.69
CA ASP A 198 13.53 -0.99 -30.36
C ASP A 198 14.93 -1.00 -29.71
N ALA A 199 15.24 -1.99 -28.87
CA ALA A 199 16.57 -2.18 -28.31
C ALA A 199 17.64 -2.29 -29.43
N GLU A 200 18.72 -1.52 -29.31
CA GLU A 200 19.83 -1.48 -30.27
C GLU A 200 21.01 -2.34 -29.80
N LEU A 201 21.17 -2.49 -28.49
CA LEU A 201 22.31 -3.17 -27.86
C LEU A 201 22.04 -4.64 -27.56
N PHE A 202 20.76 -5.02 -27.46
CA PHE A 202 20.31 -6.34 -27.06
C PHE A 202 19.26 -6.90 -28.03
N ASP A 203 19.05 -8.21 -27.99
CA ASP A 203 18.05 -8.87 -28.82
C ASP A 203 16.63 -8.49 -28.33
N PRO A 204 15.81 -7.79 -29.15
CA PRO A 204 14.51 -7.30 -28.71
C PRO A 204 13.57 -8.40 -28.24
N GLY A 205 12.96 -8.22 -27.06
CA GLY A 205 12.04 -9.17 -26.45
C GLY A 205 12.69 -10.30 -25.65
N ASP A 206 14.02 -10.43 -25.66
CA ASP A 206 14.72 -11.38 -24.80
C ASP A 206 14.63 -10.95 -23.33
N PRO A 207 14.62 -11.91 -22.38
CA PRO A 207 14.59 -11.61 -20.97
C PRO A 207 15.87 -10.89 -20.54
N VAL A 208 15.72 -9.87 -19.71
CA VAL A 208 16.84 -9.09 -19.18
C VAL A 208 17.57 -9.90 -18.12
N VAL A 209 18.90 -9.91 -18.19
CA VAL A 209 19.75 -10.57 -17.21
C VAL A 209 20.92 -9.67 -16.87
N ASN A 210 21.23 -9.51 -15.58
CA ASN A 210 22.49 -8.92 -15.18
C ASN A 210 23.60 -9.95 -15.40
N THR A 211 24.62 -9.62 -16.17
CA THR A 211 25.71 -10.56 -16.46
C THR A 211 27.04 -10.02 -15.99
N ARG A 212 28.02 -10.91 -15.94
CA ARG A 212 29.36 -10.52 -15.55
C ARG A 212 30.11 -9.75 -16.65
N GLN A 213 29.67 -9.90 -17.90
CA GLN A 213 30.50 -9.67 -19.09
C GLN A 213 30.15 -8.40 -19.85
N GLY A 214 29.03 -7.75 -19.54
CA GLY A 214 28.56 -6.53 -20.17
C GLY A 214 28.36 -5.40 -19.19
N GLN A 215 27.96 -4.26 -19.73
CA GLN A 215 27.26 -3.23 -18.98
C GLN A 215 25.79 -3.43 -19.33
N GLU A 216 24.99 -3.84 -18.37
CA GLU A 216 23.55 -4.08 -18.56
C GLU A 216 22.70 -2.97 -17.91
N CYS A 217 23.32 -2.09 -17.12
CA CYS A 217 22.64 -1.01 -16.40
C CYS A 217 23.22 0.38 -16.71
N ASP A 218 22.35 1.39 -16.70
CA ASP A 218 22.68 2.79 -16.99
C ASP A 218 23.69 3.33 -15.96
N ASP A 219 23.54 2.89 -14.71
CA ASP A 219 24.42 3.22 -13.59
C ASP A 219 24.84 1.95 -12.84
N SER A 220 25.98 2.03 -12.13
CA SER A 220 26.42 0.96 -11.22
C SER A 220 26.17 1.37 -9.77
N PRO A 221 25.64 0.48 -8.90
CA PRO A 221 25.21 -0.89 -9.16
C PRO A 221 23.87 -0.95 -9.92
N CYS A 222 23.64 -2.05 -10.64
CA CYS A 222 22.34 -2.44 -11.19
C CYS A 222 21.29 -2.55 -10.10
N ARG A 223 20.06 -2.13 -10.40
CA ARG A 223 18.93 -2.09 -9.47
C ARG A 223 17.65 -2.56 -10.12
N LEU A 224 16.88 -3.29 -9.34
CA LEU A 224 15.51 -3.64 -9.63
C LEU A 224 14.70 -3.48 -8.35
N SER A 225 13.56 -2.80 -8.42
CA SER A 225 12.59 -2.71 -7.36
C SER A 225 11.21 -3.04 -7.92
N VAL A 226 10.48 -3.91 -7.24
CA VAL A 226 9.13 -4.31 -7.60
C VAL A 226 8.26 -4.04 -6.38
N GLU A 227 7.27 -3.17 -6.53
CA GLU A 227 6.25 -2.90 -5.53
C GLU A 227 4.92 -3.47 -5.99
N HIS A 228 4.35 -4.39 -5.20
CA HIS A 228 2.99 -4.85 -5.34
C HIS A 228 2.12 -4.11 -4.32
N ARG A 229 1.14 -3.33 -4.78
CA ARG A 229 0.28 -2.52 -3.92
C ARG A 229 -1.18 -2.85 -4.16
N CYS A 230 -1.87 -3.31 -3.13
CA CYS A 230 -3.30 -3.56 -3.14
C CYS A 230 -4.04 -2.58 -2.23
N GLU A 231 -5.10 -1.99 -2.77
CA GLU A 231 -6.02 -1.14 -2.04
C GLU A 231 -7.41 -1.79 -1.99
N THR A 232 -7.95 -1.86 -0.78
CA THR A 232 -9.30 -2.36 -0.52
C THR A 232 -10.09 -1.26 0.18
N SER A 233 -11.33 -1.04 -0.26
CA SER A 233 -12.27 -0.16 0.43
C SER A 233 -13.65 -0.79 0.52
N ARG A 234 -14.24 -0.77 1.72
CA ARG A 234 -15.57 -1.33 1.95
C ARG A 234 -16.44 -0.39 2.79
N PRO A 235 -17.70 -0.16 2.40
CA PRO A 235 -18.64 0.56 3.24
C PRO A 235 -19.00 -0.32 4.45
N LEU A 236 -19.38 0.30 5.55
CA LEU A 236 -19.85 -0.38 6.75
C LEU A 236 -21.06 0.32 7.35
N THR A 237 -21.90 -0.46 8.01
CA THR A 237 -23.03 0.05 8.81
C THR A 237 -22.79 -0.29 10.27
N LEU A 238 -23.19 0.62 11.17
CA LEU A 238 -23.03 0.43 12.60
C LEU A 238 -24.38 0.58 13.29
N THR A 239 -24.63 -0.28 14.28
CA THR A 239 -25.74 -0.15 15.22
C THR A 239 -25.19 -0.20 16.63
N ARG A 240 -25.60 0.75 17.48
CA ARG A 240 -25.18 0.79 18.88
C ARG A 240 -25.65 -0.48 19.60
N ALA A 241 -24.72 -1.21 20.20
CA ALA A 241 -25.05 -2.37 21.01
C ALA A 241 -25.61 -1.90 22.36
N ARG A 242 -26.75 -2.45 22.75
CA ARG A 242 -27.36 -2.21 24.07
C ARG A 242 -27.18 -3.50 24.89
N TYR A 243 -26.36 -3.45 25.93
CA TYR A 243 -26.17 -4.52 26.89
C TYR A 243 -26.56 -4.08 28.29
#